data_AF-A0A6A8M2E6-F1
#
_entry.id   AF-A0A6A8M2E6-F1
#
_cell.length_a   1.000
_cell.length_b   1.000
_cell.length_c   1.000
_cell.angle_alpha   90.00
_cell.angle_beta   90.00
_cell.angle_gamma   90.00
#
_symmetry.space_group_name_H-M   'P 1'
#
loop_
_entity.id
_entity.type
_entity.pdbx_description
1 polymer ?
#
loop_
_entity_poly.entity_id
_entity_poly.type
_entity_poly.pdbx_seq_one_letter_code
_entity_poly.pdbx_strand_id
1 'polypeptide(L)'
;MNRLDALESVKRAWDDPGMPLDERASSVSSDFYSAGLDLGTAAAYINATPSELEALLELGGLDEDLLSEIAAANPPRTAWTFLNCASEDEARRSLEALTAQRGRDSRDRMDAAEAMYRSMVAIAEPTADQRVAALSGADIRHALEKARQYKADDKFMVKFMTSVAGQRGRGKVLSDKQSSKLRELLEKIADAGAICRDSIDGDADACDRILDALGR
;
A
#
# COMPACT_ATOMS: atom_id res chain seq x y z
N MET A 1 -35.87 -10.46 -5.53
CA MET A 1 -36.09 -9.47 -4.45
C MET A 1 -36.32 -8.11 -5.10
N ASN A 2 -37.24 -7.27 -4.62
CA ASN A 2 -37.36 -5.91 -5.15
C ASN A 2 -36.28 -4.99 -4.50
N ARG A 3 -36.03 -3.80 -5.05
CA ARG A 3 -34.96 -2.90 -4.55
C ARG A 3 -35.20 -2.39 -3.13
N LEU A 4 -36.45 -2.18 -2.73
CA LEU A 4 -36.78 -1.70 -1.38
C LEU A 4 -36.55 -2.81 -0.36
N ASP A 5 -37.00 -4.03 -0.64
CA ASP A 5 -36.78 -5.21 0.20
C ASP A 5 -35.28 -5.47 0.40
N ALA A 6 -34.49 -5.32 -0.68
CA ALA A 6 -33.03 -5.44 -0.62
C ALA A 6 -32.40 -4.35 0.25
N LEU A 7 -32.83 -3.10 0.13
CA LEU A 7 -32.34 -2.01 0.99
C LEU A 7 -32.69 -2.23 2.47
N GLU A 8 -33.89 -2.75 2.77
CA GLU A 8 -34.26 -3.11 4.14
C GLU A 8 -33.42 -4.26 4.68
N SER A 9 -33.15 -5.29 3.87
CA SER A 9 -32.31 -6.42 4.23
C SER A 9 -30.86 -5.99 4.50
N VAL A 10 -30.28 -5.21 3.59
CA VAL A 10 -28.94 -4.61 3.74
C VAL A 10 -28.87 -3.77 5.03
N LYS A 11 -29.89 -2.94 5.30
CA LYS A 11 -29.94 -2.15 6.53
C LYS A 11 -29.96 -3.02 7.79
N ARG A 12 -30.74 -4.10 7.80
CA ARG A 12 -30.80 -5.02 8.95
C ARG A 12 -29.45 -5.68 9.19
N ALA A 13 -28.80 -6.20 8.16
CA ALA A 13 -27.46 -6.79 8.26
C ALA A 13 -26.40 -5.77 8.69
N TRP A 14 -26.50 -4.54 8.18
CA TRP A 14 -25.58 -3.44 8.50
C TRP A 14 -25.66 -3.01 9.96
N ASP A 15 -26.89 -2.89 10.49
CA ASP A 15 -27.17 -2.39 11.84
C ASP A 15 -27.14 -3.49 12.93
N ASP A 16 -27.05 -4.77 12.55
CA ASP A 16 -26.96 -5.89 13.50
C ASP A 16 -25.56 -5.98 14.13
N PRO A 17 -25.41 -5.69 15.44
CA PRO A 17 -24.12 -5.76 16.14
C PRO A 17 -23.66 -7.20 16.43
N GLY A 18 -24.58 -8.17 16.40
CA GLY A 18 -24.30 -9.58 16.67
C GLY A 18 -23.91 -10.36 15.43
N MET A 19 -24.17 -9.82 14.24
CA MET A 19 -23.83 -10.46 12.97
C MET A 19 -22.30 -10.52 12.77
N PRO A 20 -21.74 -11.73 12.57
CA PRO A 20 -20.35 -11.91 12.14
C PRO A 20 -20.03 -11.13 10.86
N LEU A 21 -18.79 -10.67 10.70
CA LEU A 21 -18.42 -9.77 9.60
C LEU A 21 -18.44 -10.47 8.23
N ASP A 22 -18.05 -11.74 8.19
CA ASP A 22 -18.14 -12.66 7.05
C ASP A 22 -19.60 -12.85 6.58
N GLU A 23 -20.51 -13.13 7.53
CA GLU A 23 -21.95 -13.24 7.26
C GLU A 23 -22.53 -11.90 6.78
N ARG A 24 -22.12 -10.79 7.42
CA ARG A 24 -22.53 -9.44 7.02
C ARG A 24 -22.07 -9.11 5.60
N ALA A 25 -20.81 -9.34 5.28
CA ALA A 25 -20.24 -9.07 3.97
C ALA A 25 -20.95 -9.89 2.89
N SER A 26 -21.19 -11.18 3.16
CA SER A 26 -21.89 -12.09 2.24
C SER A 26 -23.35 -11.67 1.99
N SER A 27 -24.08 -11.39 3.06
CA SER A 27 -25.50 -10.99 3.00
C SER A 27 -25.68 -9.65 2.27
N VAL A 28 -24.92 -8.63 2.67
CA VAL A 28 -24.97 -7.30 2.06
C VAL A 28 -24.57 -7.36 0.59
N SER A 29 -23.52 -8.09 0.24
CA SER A 29 -23.07 -8.23 -1.15
C SER A 29 -24.10 -8.94 -2.03
N SER A 30 -24.68 -10.03 -1.54
CA SER A 30 -25.74 -10.76 -2.26
C SER A 30 -26.93 -9.86 -2.58
N ASP A 31 -27.45 -9.14 -1.59
CA ASP A 31 -28.63 -8.27 -1.77
C ASP A 31 -28.31 -7.03 -2.63
N PHE A 32 -27.11 -6.48 -2.47
CA PHE A 32 -26.64 -5.33 -3.24
C PHE A 32 -26.53 -5.67 -4.74
N TYR A 33 -25.81 -6.73 -5.08
CA TYR A 33 -25.58 -7.11 -6.48
C TYR A 33 -26.82 -7.71 -7.14
N SER A 34 -27.59 -8.55 -6.44
CA SER A 34 -28.76 -9.22 -7.03
C SER A 34 -29.91 -8.25 -7.33
N ALA A 35 -30.09 -7.20 -6.53
CA ALA A 35 -31.09 -6.16 -6.77
C ALA A 35 -30.58 -5.01 -7.67
N GLY A 36 -29.29 -5.02 -8.02
CA GLY A 36 -28.63 -3.96 -8.79
C GLY A 36 -28.77 -2.61 -8.11
N LEU A 37 -28.40 -2.55 -6.82
CA LEU A 37 -28.43 -1.33 -6.02
C LEU A 37 -27.31 -0.37 -6.46
N ASP A 38 -27.56 0.92 -6.27
CA ASP A 38 -26.57 1.97 -6.49
C ASP A 38 -25.81 2.24 -5.19
N LEU A 39 -24.48 2.35 -5.26
CA LEU A 39 -23.61 2.50 -4.10
C LEU A 39 -23.95 3.74 -3.28
N GLY A 40 -24.13 4.89 -3.94
CA GLY A 40 -24.44 6.15 -3.25
C GLY A 40 -25.81 6.11 -2.56
N THR A 41 -26.80 5.56 -3.24
CA THR A 41 -28.17 5.42 -2.72
C THR A 41 -28.23 4.44 -1.54
N ALA A 42 -27.59 3.28 -1.66
CA ALA A 42 -27.56 2.27 -0.60
C ALA A 42 -26.80 2.76 0.63
N ALA A 43 -25.64 3.41 0.44
CA ALA A 43 -24.85 4.00 1.53
C ALA A 43 -25.64 5.07 2.28
N ALA A 44 -26.32 5.97 1.56
CA ALA A 44 -27.18 6.99 2.17
C ALA A 44 -28.33 6.36 2.98
N TYR A 45 -28.94 5.27 2.47
CA TYR A 45 -30.05 4.59 3.14
C TYR A 45 -29.65 3.94 4.49
N ILE A 46 -28.43 3.42 4.57
CA ILE A 46 -27.87 2.80 5.79
C ILE A 46 -27.08 3.78 6.67
N ASN A 47 -27.08 5.08 6.35
CA ASN A 47 -26.28 6.10 7.03
C ASN A 47 -24.78 5.78 7.08
N ALA A 48 -24.22 5.26 5.99
CA ALA A 48 -22.80 5.03 5.81
C ALA A 48 -22.23 5.95 4.73
N THR A 49 -20.91 6.10 4.71
CA THR A 49 -20.22 6.66 3.55
C THR A 49 -20.17 5.64 2.41
N PRO A 50 -20.15 6.07 1.13
CA PRO A 50 -19.95 5.16 0.01
C PRO A 50 -18.71 4.28 0.16
N SER A 51 -17.61 4.85 0.67
CA SER A 51 -16.35 4.13 0.89
C SER A 51 -16.44 3.03 1.97
N GLU A 52 -17.24 3.22 3.01
CA GLU A 52 -17.47 2.17 4.02
C GLU A 52 -18.28 1.00 3.45
N LEU A 53 -19.31 1.29 2.65
CA LEU A 53 -20.12 0.26 2.00
C LEU A 53 -19.29 -0.48 0.94
N GLU A 54 -18.56 0.25 0.12
CA GLU A 54 -17.63 -0.30 -0.89
C GLU A 54 -16.60 -1.21 -0.24
N ALA A 55 -15.95 -0.78 0.86
CA ALA A 55 -15.00 -1.62 1.57
C ALA A 55 -15.62 -2.94 2.08
N LEU A 56 -16.86 -2.91 2.60
CA LEU A 56 -17.54 -4.14 3.01
C LEU A 56 -17.85 -5.07 1.82
N LEU A 57 -18.29 -4.51 0.69
CA LEU A 57 -18.58 -5.26 -0.52
C LEU A 57 -17.31 -5.93 -1.08
N GLU A 58 -16.17 -5.23 -1.02
CA GLU A 58 -14.89 -5.77 -1.47
C GLU A 58 -14.34 -6.84 -0.51
N LEU A 59 -14.53 -6.69 0.81
CA LEU A 59 -14.25 -7.76 1.77
C LEU A 59 -14.99 -9.06 1.44
N GLY A 60 -16.24 -8.96 0.96
CA GLY A 60 -17.03 -10.12 0.54
C GLY A 60 -16.47 -10.86 -0.69
N GLY A 61 -15.48 -10.28 -1.38
CA GLY A 61 -14.77 -10.89 -2.51
C GLY A 61 -13.42 -11.51 -2.16
N LEU A 62 -12.99 -11.41 -0.90
CA LEU A 62 -11.74 -12.02 -0.43
C LEU A 62 -11.86 -13.54 -0.31
N ASP A 63 -10.69 -14.19 -0.21
CA ASP A 63 -10.60 -15.62 0.12
C ASP A 63 -11.31 -15.94 1.45
N GLU A 64 -11.99 -17.08 1.50
CA GLU A 64 -12.83 -17.48 2.64
C GLU A 64 -12.02 -17.66 3.93
N ASP A 65 -10.77 -18.13 3.84
CA ASP A 65 -9.89 -18.28 5.00
C ASP A 65 -9.51 -16.90 5.55
N LEU A 66 -9.12 -15.96 4.69
CA LEU A 66 -8.79 -14.60 5.09
C LEU A 66 -10.01 -13.85 5.63
N LEU A 67 -11.18 -14.01 5.02
CA LEU A 67 -12.43 -13.40 5.50
C LEU A 67 -12.81 -13.93 6.88
N SER A 68 -12.60 -15.23 7.14
CA SER A 68 -12.81 -15.84 8.45
C SER A 68 -11.86 -15.28 9.52
N GLU A 69 -10.58 -15.08 9.17
CA GLU A 69 -9.60 -14.42 10.05
C GLU A 69 -10.01 -12.97 10.37
N ILE A 70 -10.43 -12.21 9.35
CA ILE A 70 -10.92 -10.84 9.50
C ILE A 70 -12.17 -10.81 10.40
N ALA A 71 -13.10 -11.74 10.22
CA ALA A 71 -14.32 -11.83 11.02
C ALA A 71 -14.02 -12.15 12.49
N ALA A 72 -13.12 -13.09 12.76
CA ALA A 72 -12.67 -13.41 14.13
C ALA A 72 -12.01 -12.21 14.81
N ALA A 73 -11.20 -11.47 14.06
CA ALA A 73 -10.56 -10.25 14.52
C ALA A 73 -11.53 -9.06 14.66
N ASN A 74 -12.75 -9.13 14.10
CA ASN A 74 -13.83 -8.13 14.18
C ASN A 74 -13.32 -6.66 14.22
N PRO A 75 -12.65 -6.19 13.15
CA PRO A 75 -12.09 -4.85 13.09
C PRO A 75 -13.21 -3.78 12.98
N PRO A 76 -12.96 -2.55 13.49
CA PRO A 76 -13.90 -1.45 13.33
C PRO A 76 -14.09 -1.09 11.85
N ARG A 77 -15.23 -0.48 11.50
CA ARG A 77 -15.58 -0.13 10.10
C ARG A 77 -14.51 0.69 9.38
N THR A 78 -13.86 1.60 10.10
CA THR A 78 -12.77 2.44 9.60
C THR A 78 -11.54 1.65 9.17
N ALA A 79 -11.37 0.41 9.63
CA ALA A 79 -10.26 -0.47 9.27
C ALA A 79 -10.53 -1.29 8.00
N TRP A 80 -11.79 -1.41 7.55
CA TRP A 80 -12.15 -2.25 6.41
C TRP A 80 -11.48 -1.78 5.12
N THR A 81 -11.44 -0.46 4.88
CA THR A 81 -10.78 0.12 3.70
C THR A 81 -9.28 -0.19 3.66
N PHE A 82 -8.62 -0.25 4.83
CA PHE A 82 -7.19 -0.59 4.89
C PHE A 82 -6.96 -2.06 4.55
N LEU A 83 -7.76 -2.96 5.13
CA LEU A 83 -7.68 -4.40 4.87
C LEU A 83 -7.91 -4.73 3.39
N ASN A 84 -8.79 -3.98 2.74
CA ASN A 84 -9.05 -4.17 1.32
C ASN A 84 -7.85 -3.77 0.42
N CYS A 85 -7.10 -2.75 0.82
CA CYS A 85 -5.90 -2.33 0.10
C CYS A 85 -4.64 -3.15 0.46
N ALA A 86 -4.76 -4.09 1.41
CA ALA A 86 -3.65 -4.87 1.92
C ALA A 86 -3.33 -6.07 1.04
N SER A 87 -2.05 -6.43 0.95
CA SER A 87 -1.70 -7.81 0.63
C SER A 87 -2.19 -8.76 1.74
N GLU A 88 -2.31 -10.05 1.42
CA GLU A 88 -2.74 -11.08 2.37
C GLU A 88 -1.86 -11.12 3.63
N ASP A 89 -0.54 -11.01 3.46
CA ASP A 89 0.42 -10.96 4.58
C ASP A 89 0.26 -9.70 5.44
N GLU A 90 0.05 -8.54 4.82
CA GLU A 90 -0.22 -7.29 5.55
C GLU A 90 -1.54 -7.36 6.31
N ALA A 91 -2.58 -7.97 5.72
CA ALA A 91 -3.86 -8.17 6.37
C ALA A 91 -3.69 -9.05 7.61
N ARG A 92 -3.17 -10.28 7.47
CA ARG A 92 -2.98 -11.22 8.60
C ARG A 92 -2.24 -10.60 9.77
N ARG A 93 -1.09 -9.96 9.53
CA ARG A 93 -0.29 -9.37 10.61
C ARG A 93 -0.96 -8.14 11.25
N SER A 94 -1.76 -7.40 10.50
CA SER A 94 -2.56 -6.30 11.05
C SER A 94 -3.69 -6.80 11.95
N LEU A 95 -4.29 -7.94 11.61
CA LEU A 95 -5.27 -8.62 12.45
C LEU A 95 -4.61 -9.19 13.72
N GLU A 96 -3.41 -9.75 13.62
CA GLU A 96 -2.59 -10.13 14.79
C GLU A 96 -2.31 -8.93 15.70
N ALA A 97 -1.91 -7.79 15.14
CA ALA A 97 -1.64 -6.57 15.91
C ALA A 97 -2.92 -6.05 16.61
N LEU A 98 -4.07 -6.10 15.92
CA LEU A 98 -5.36 -5.73 16.47
C LEU A 98 -5.78 -6.65 17.63
N THR A 99 -5.67 -7.96 17.44
CA THR A 99 -6.03 -8.94 18.47
C THR A 99 -5.07 -8.90 19.67
N ALA A 100 -3.78 -8.64 19.47
CA ALA A 100 -2.80 -8.45 20.55
C ALA A 100 -3.07 -7.19 21.40
N GLN A 101 -3.86 -6.23 20.92
CA GLN A 101 -4.33 -5.10 21.71
C GLN A 101 -5.54 -5.45 22.60
N ARG A 102 -6.30 -6.50 22.24
CA ARG A 102 -7.48 -6.96 23.00
C ARG A 102 -7.01 -7.60 24.32
N GLY A 103 -7.08 -6.82 25.39
CA GLY A 103 -6.66 -7.25 26.74
C GLY A 103 -5.67 -6.30 27.41
N ARG A 104 -5.11 -5.32 26.69
CA ARG A 104 -4.31 -4.25 27.30
C ARG A 104 -5.20 -3.27 28.08
N ASP A 105 -4.64 -2.63 29.10
CA ASP A 105 -5.33 -1.61 29.88
C ASP A 105 -5.71 -0.41 28.99
N SER A 106 -6.84 0.24 29.25
CA SER A 106 -7.37 1.28 28.36
C SER A 106 -6.46 2.51 28.22
N ARG A 107 -5.49 2.69 29.13
CA ARG A 107 -4.49 3.77 29.09
C ARG A 107 -3.34 3.48 28.12
N ASP A 108 -3.11 2.20 27.81
CA ASP A 108 -2.05 1.72 26.91
C ASP A 108 -2.62 1.19 25.58
N ARG A 109 -3.94 1.22 25.41
CA ARG A 109 -4.59 0.92 24.12
C ARG A 109 -4.31 2.06 23.15
N MET A 110 -3.62 1.73 22.07
CA MET A 110 -3.57 2.60 20.91
C MET A 110 -4.94 2.50 20.21
N ASP A 111 -5.32 3.53 19.44
CA ASP A 111 -6.49 3.40 18.59
C ASP A 111 -6.32 2.19 17.66
N ALA A 112 -7.36 1.37 17.53
CA ALA A 112 -7.31 0.10 16.81
C ALA A 112 -6.93 0.30 15.33
N ALA A 113 -7.45 1.36 14.70
CA ALA A 113 -7.13 1.68 13.32
C ALA A 113 -5.67 2.18 13.20
N GLU A 114 -5.19 2.99 14.15
CA GLU A 114 -3.79 3.42 14.20
C GLU A 114 -2.82 2.25 14.41
N ALA A 115 -3.18 1.26 15.23
CA ALA A 115 -2.37 0.05 15.44
C ALA A 115 -2.25 -0.79 14.18
N MET A 116 -3.36 -0.99 13.48
CA MET A 116 -3.37 -1.68 12.19
C MET A 116 -2.57 -0.91 11.16
N TYR A 117 -2.82 0.39 10.99
CA TYR A 117 -2.10 1.24 10.04
C TYR A 117 -0.58 1.17 10.23
N ARG A 118 -0.09 1.27 11.47
CA ARG A 118 1.35 1.15 11.75
C ARG A 118 1.92 -0.24 11.45
N SER A 119 1.16 -1.29 11.72
CA SER A 119 1.55 -2.66 11.39
C SER A 119 1.71 -2.82 9.88
N MET A 120 0.74 -2.33 9.10
CA MET A 120 0.78 -2.36 7.64
C MET A 120 1.99 -1.59 7.11
N VAL A 121 2.22 -0.36 7.57
CA VAL A 121 3.38 0.45 7.15
C VAL A 121 4.72 -0.21 7.49
N ALA A 122 4.80 -0.98 8.59
CA ALA A 122 6.03 -1.65 8.99
C ALA A 122 6.39 -2.86 8.11
N ILE A 123 5.41 -3.41 7.38
CA ILE A 123 5.55 -4.62 6.54
C ILE A 123 5.52 -4.26 5.05
N ALA A 124 4.84 -3.17 4.71
CA ALA A 124 4.78 -2.65 3.35
C ALA A 124 6.18 -2.60 2.75
N GLU A 125 6.34 -3.27 1.60
CA GLU A 125 7.59 -3.20 0.87
C GLU A 125 7.95 -1.72 0.65
N PRO A 126 9.23 -1.33 0.85
CA PRO A 126 9.60 0.05 0.67
C PRO A 126 9.21 0.49 -0.75
N THR A 127 8.55 1.63 -0.88
CA THR A 127 8.16 2.13 -2.20
C THR A 127 9.39 2.31 -3.09
N ALA A 128 9.22 2.32 -4.42
CA ALA A 128 10.35 2.55 -5.32
C ALA A 128 11.14 3.83 -4.98
N ASP A 129 10.44 4.90 -4.57
CA ASP A 129 11.07 6.13 -4.11
C ASP A 129 11.89 5.92 -2.82
N GLN A 130 11.39 5.13 -1.86
CA GLN A 130 12.11 4.79 -0.63
C GLN A 130 13.33 3.90 -0.91
N ARG A 131 13.21 2.90 -1.80
CA ARG A 131 14.33 2.06 -2.22
C ARG A 131 15.42 2.87 -2.91
N VAL A 132 15.03 3.75 -3.84
CA VAL A 132 15.95 4.68 -4.50
C VAL A 132 16.59 5.65 -3.51
N ALA A 133 15.83 6.15 -2.52
CA ALA A 133 16.37 6.99 -1.47
C ALA A 133 17.38 6.25 -0.57
N ALA A 134 17.30 4.92 -0.48
CA ALA A 134 18.22 4.10 0.28
C ALA A 134 19.59 3.91 -0.42
N LEU A 135 19.68 4.12 -1.74
CA LEU A 135 20.92 4.01 -2.50
C LEU A 135 22.06 4.82 -1.88
N SER A 136 23.27 4.28 -1.96
CA SER A 136 24.45 4.95 -1.44
C SER A 136 24.84 6.12 -2.35
N GLY A 137 25.63 7.06 -1.80
CA GLY A 137 26.22 8.11 -2.63
C GLY A 137 27.16 7.55 -3.70
N ALA A 138 27.70 6.33 -3.54
CA ALA A 138 28.52 5.68 -4.55
C ALA A 138 27.67 5.16 -5.72
N ASP A 139 26.55 4.49 -5.44
CA ASP A 139 25.64 3.99 -6.48
C ASP A 139 25.08 5.14 -7.33
N ILE A 140 24.72 6.27 -6.71
CA ILE A 140 24.22 7.46 -7.43
C ILE A 140 25.29 8.09 -8.32
N ARG A 141 26.56 8.12 -7.87
CA ARG A 141 27.67 8.60 -8.71
C ARG A 141 27.95 7.66 -9.87
N HIS A 142 27.87 6.35 -9.61
CA HIS A 142 28.04 5.33 -10.63
C HIS A 142 26.98 5.49 -11.74
N ALA A 143 25.70 5.60 -11.36
CA ALA A 143 24.62 5.88 -12.31
C ALA A 143 24.90 7.13 -13.16
N LEU A 144 25.36 8.21 -12.53
CA LEU A 144 25.71 9.45 -13.23
C LEU A 144 26.91 9.28 -14.18
N GLU A 145 27.88 8.46 -13.82
CA GLU A 145 29.03 8.16 -14.69
C GLU A 145 28.59 7.37 -15.92
N LYS A 146 27.76 6.35 -15.74
CA LYS A 146 27.17 5.59 -16.86
C LYS A 146 26.32 6.48 -17.75
N ALA A 147 25.52 7.38 -17.17
CA ALA A 147 24.75 8.37 -17.92
C ALA A 147 25.63 9.22 -18.84
N ARG A 148 26.81 9.66 -18.38
CA ARG A 148 27.77 10.42 -19.19
C ARG A 148 28.40 9.58 -20.29
N GLN A 149 28.79 8.34 -19.97
CA GLN A 149 29.39 7.43 -20.96
C GLN A 149 28.42 7.13 -22.11
N TYR A 150 27.14 6.98 -21.79
CA TYR A 150 26.06 6.72 -22.76
C TYR A 150 25.44 8.00 -23.34
N LYS A 151 25.93 9.19 -22.96
CA LYS A 151 25.40 10.50 -23.37
C LYS A 151 23.90 10.66 -23.08
N ALA A 152 23.42 10.05 -22.00
CA ALA A 152 22.05 10.11 -21.51
C ALA A 152 21.84 11.22 -20.46
N ASP A 153 22.91 11.97 -20.13
CA ASP A 153 22.88 13.03 -19.13
C ASP A 153 22.48 14.40 -19.70
N ASP A 154 22.05 15.28 -18.80
CA ASP A 154 21.81 16.69 -19.07
C ASP A 154 22.31 17.55 -17.90
N LYS A 155 22.43 18.87 -18.13
CA LYS A 155 22.97 19.80 -17.12
C LYS A 155 22.21 19.74 -15.79
N PHE A 156 20.90 19.51 -15.83
CA PHE A 156 20.09 19.41 -14.62
C PHE A 156 20.39 18.11 -13.88
N MET A 157 20.38 16.97 -14.58
CA MET A 157 20.70 15.65 -14.04
C MET A 157 22.06 15.66 -13.36
N VAL A 158 23.11 16.18 -14.04
CA VAL A 158 24.46 16.26 -13.46
C VAL A 158 24.46 17.04 -12.16
N LYS A 159 23.85 18.24 -12.15
CA LYS A 159 23.82 19.10 -10.96
C LYS A 159 23.04 18.46 -9.81
N PHE A 160 21.88 17.89 -10.11
CA PHE A 160 20.99 17.28 -9.12
C PHE A 160 21.62 16.02 -8.52
N MET A 161 22.01 15.04 -9.34
CA MET A 161 22.56 13.77 -8.86
C MET A 161 23.89 13.96 -8.12
N THR A 162 24.74 14.89 -8.56
CA THR A 162 25.97 15.24 -7.80
C THR A 162 25.63 15.76 -6.40
N SER A 163 24.62 16.63 -6.29
CA SER A 163 24.17 17.15 -5.00
C SER A 163 23.61 16.05 -4.11
N VAL A 164 22.71 15.22 -4.66
CA VAL A 164 22.05 14.13 -3.93
C VAL A 164 23.07 13.06 -3.48
N ALA A 165 24.01 12.67 -4.35
CA ALA A 165 25.10 11.76 -3.97
C ALA A 165 25.95 12.32 -2.82
N GLY A 166 26.22 13.62 -2.83
CA GLY A 166 26.93 14.31 -1.75
C GLY A 166 26.12 14.39 -0.44
N GLN A 167 24.80 14.45 -0.52
CA GLN A 167 23.92 14.37 0.65
C GLN A 167 23.88 12.94 1.23
N ARG A 168 23.69 11.94 0.37
CA ARG A 168 23.68 10.51 0.75
C ARG A 168 25.01 10.06 1.33
N GLY A 169 26.13 10.49 0.75
CA GLY A 169 27.46 10.20 1.30
C GLY A 169 27.71 10.77 2.70
N ARG A 170 26.90 11.74 3.15
CA ARG A 170 26.94 12.29 4.52
C ARG A 170 25.85 11.71 5.42
N GLY A 171 25.14 10.67 4.99
CA GLY A 171 24.05 10.04 5.73
C GLY A 171 22.76 10.86 5.78
N LYS A 172 22.59 11.88 4.93
CA LYS A 172 21.32 12.63 4.89
C LYS A 172 20.20 11.80 4.27
N VAL A 173 19.02 11.92 4.87
CA VAL A 173 17.76 11.42 4.33
C VAL A 173 17.27 12.38 3.24
N LEU A 174 16.77 11.83 2.13
CA LEU A 174 16.21 12.62 1.04
C LEU A 174 14.74 12.94 1.35
N SER A 175 14.30 14.14 0.95
CA SER A 175 12.88 14.45 0.94
C SER A 175 12.15 13.67 -0.16
N ASP A 176 10.84 13.45 -0.02
CA ASP A 176 10.02 12.73 -1.01
C ASP A 176 10.23 13.28 -2.43
N LYS A 177 10.23 14.62 -2.58
CA LYS A 177 10.50 15.27 -3.88
C LYS A 177 11.87 14.95 -4.46
N GLN A 178 12.89 14.83 -3.61
CA GLN A 178 14.23 14.44 -4.06
C GLN A 178 14.26 12.95 -4.44
N SER A 179 13.59 12.09 -3.68
CA SER A 179 13.49 10.66 -3.92
C SER A 179 12.76 10.37 -5.24
N SER A 180 11.59 10.96 -5.46
CA SER A 180 10.85 10.81 -6.73
C SER A 180 11.65 11.36 -7.91
N LYS A 181 12.31 12.51 -7.74
CA LYS A 181 13.12 13.07 -8.83
C LYS A 181 14.37 12.23 -9.12
N LEU A 182 14.98 11.62 -8.11
CA LEU A 182 16.09 10.70 -8.29
C LEU A 182 15.62 9.44 -9.04
N ARG A 183 14.45 8.89 -8.69
CA ARG A 183 13.87 7.75 -9.39
C ARG A 183 13.67 8.04 -10.89
N GLU A 184 13.03 9.15 -11.24
CA GLU A 184 12.82 9.55 -12.64
C GLU A 184 14.14 9.61 -13.44
N LEU A 185 15.20 10.14 -12.83
CA LEU A 185 16.51 10.25 -13.49
C LEU A 185 17.18 8.88 -13.63
N LEU A 186 17.07 8.00 -12.63
CA LEU A 186 17.60 6.64 -12.70
C LEU A 186 16.84 5.78 -13.73
N GLU A 187 15.51 5.91 -13.81
CA GLU A 187 14.70 5.28 -14.86
C GLU A 187 15.16 5.72 -16.24
N LYS A 188 15.37 7.02 -16.46
CA LYS A 188 15.90 7.56 -17.73
C LYS A 188 17.26 6.97 -18.09
N ILE A 189 18.15 6.76 -17.12
CA ILE A 189 19.48 6.18 -17.34
C ILE A 189 19.37 4.69 -17.68
N ALA A 190 18.51 3.95 -16.97
CA ALA A 190 18.25 2.54 -17.25
C ALA A 190 17.60 2.34 -18.63
N ASP A 191 16.63 3.17 -19.00
CA ASP A 191 15.96 3.13 -20.31
C ASP A 191 16.92 3.43 -21.48
N ALA A 192 17.96 4.22 -21.23
CA ALA A 192 19.03 4.45 -22.21
C ALA A 192 19.98 3.24 -22.36
N GLY A 193 19.77 2.15 -21.61
CA GLY A 193 20.62 0.97 -21.59
C GLY A 193 21.95 1.17 -20.85
N ALA A 194 22.12 2.31 -20.15
CA ALA A 194 23.36 2.64 -19.46
C ALA A 194 23.52 1.87 -18.14
N ILE A 195 22.41 1.41 -17.55
CA ILE A 195 22.38 0.55 -16.37
C ILE A 195 21.59 -0.71 -16.76
N CYS A 196 22.26 -1.86 -16.75
CA CYS A 196 21.69 -3.13 -17.17
C CYS A 196 22.13 -4.27 -16.24
N ARG A 197 21.30 -5.33 -16.18
CA ARG A 197 21.67 -6.60 -15.54
C ARG A 197 22.86 -7.21 -16.25
N ASP A 198 23.68 -7.97 -15.52
CA ASP A 198 24.83 -8.70 -16.05
C ASP A 198 25.82 -7.79 -16.82
N SER A 199 26.02 -6.57 -16.33
CA SER A 199 26.91 -5.61 -16.99
C SER A 199 28.32 -6.17 -17.19
N ILE A 200 28.80 -6.07 -18.42
CA ILE A 200 30.11 -6.57 -18.86
C ILE A 200 31.28 -5.68 -18.41
N ASP A 201 30.99 -4.48 -17.91
CA ASP A 201 32.00 -3.47 -17.53
C ASP A 201 32.58 -3.73 -16.12
N GLY A 202 32.23 -4.85 -15.49
CA GLY A 202 32.70 -5.22 -14.14
C GLY A 202 32.00 -4.45 -13.01
N ASP A 203 30.86 -3.81 -13.32
CA ASP A 203 30.05 -2.98 -12.42
C ASP A 203 28.64 -3.57 -12.18
N ALA A 204 28.45 -4.86 -12.47
CA ALA A 204 27.19 -5.58 -12.33
C ALA A 204 26.54 -5.36 -10.95
N ASP A 205 27.29 -5.52 -9.86
CA ASP A 205 26.79 -5.31 -8.50
C ASP A 205 26.17 -3.92 -8.28
N ALA A 206 26.75 -2.87 -8.87
CA ALA A 206 26.22 -1.51 -8.75
C ALA A 206 24.99 -1.31 -9.62
N CYS A 207 25.00 -1.84 -10.84
CA CYS A 207 23.86 -1.83 -11.74
C CYS A 207 22.66 -2.58 -11.14
N ASP A 208 22.91 -3.76 -10.57
CA ASP A 208 21.91 -4.62 -9.95
C ASP A 208 21.23 -3.92 -8.78
N ARG A 209 22.00 -3.32 -7.86
CA ARG A 209 21.41 -2.55 -6.74
C ARG A 209 20.53 -1.39 -7.21
N ILE A 210 20.92 -0.71 -8.29
CA ILE A 210 20.14 0.40 -8.85
C ILE A 210 18.84 -0.14 -9.48
N LEU A 211 18.91 -1.24 -10.22
CA LEU A 211 17.74 -1.87 -10.85
C LEU A 211 16.79 -2.48 -9.82
N ASP A 212 17.30 -3.17 -8.80
CA ASP A 212 16.52 -3.65 -7.66
C ASP A 212 15.78 -2.50 -6.98
N ALA A 213 16.45 -1.35 -6.78
CA ALA A 213 15.81 -0.18 -6.17
C ALA A 213 14.67 0.37 -7.05
N LEU A 214 14.83 0.33 -8.38
CA LEU A 214 13.79 0.68 -9.35
C LEU A 214 12.69 -0.39 -9.48
N GLY A 215 12.89 -1.59 -8.95
CA GLY A 215 11.99 -2.73 -9.15
C GLY A 215 12.06 -3.31 -10.57
N ARG A 216 13.26 -3.34 -11.17
CA ARG A 216 13.53 -3.84 -12.52
C ARG A 216 14.46 -5.03 -12.53
#